data_AF-A0A117SNL9-F1
#
_entry.id   AF-A0A117SNL9-F1
#
_cell.length_a   1.000
_cell.length_b   1.000
_cell.length_c   1.000
_cell.angle_alpha   90.00
_cell.angle_beta   90.00
_cell.angle_gamma   90.00
#
_symmetry.space_group_name_H-M   'P 1'
#
loop_
_entity.id
_entity.type
_entity.pdbx_description
1 polymer ?
#
loop_
_entity_poly.entity_id
_entity_poly.type
_entity_poly.pdbx_seq_one_letter_code
_entity_poly.pdbx_strand_id
1 'polypeptide(L)'
;MVLKGGDKGFGIPLNAPLYPRSAIISYGKVRVALVLANIDPKSVEPLLPEGVDLAMEMAGFWVGDYGLSTVGAVLVFVIVCSVHIY
;
A
#
# COMPACT_ATOMS: atom_id res chain seq x y z
N MET A 1 -2.13 26.53 -9.45
CA MET A 1 -3.08 26.90 -8.38
C MET A 1 -2.50 26.39 -7.07
N VAL A 2 -1.77 27.24 -6.36
CA VAL A 2 -1.16 26.90 -5.06
C VAL A 2 -2.22 27.21 -4.01
N LEU A 3 -2.76 26.20 -3.35
CA LEU A 3 -3.72 26.39 -2.26
C LEU A 3 -3.00 27.03 -1.07
N LYS A 4 -3.04 28.37 -1.03
CA LYS A 4 -2.65 29.20 0.12
C LYS A 4 -3.37 28.66 1.37
N GLY A 5 -2.60 28.12 2.31
CA GLY A 5 -3.10 27.63 3.61
C GLY A 5 -2.55 26.28 4.08
N GLY A 6 -1.63 25.67 3.34
CA GLY A 6 -1.08 24.34 3.65
C GLY A 6 -0.03 24.28 4.77
N ASP A 7 -0.20 24.99 5.88
CA ASP A 7 0.55 24.65 7.11
C ASP A 7 -0.12 23.50 7.89
N LYS A 8 -1.37 23.15 7.54
CA LYS A 8 -2.11 22.05 8.18
C LYS A 8 -3.05 21.35 7.19
N GLY A 9 -2.56 20.45 6.35
CA GLY A 9 -3.42 19.71 5.42
C GLY A 9 -2.96 18.27 5.19
N PHE A 10 -3.19 17.37 6.17
CA PHE A 10 -2.91 15.93 6.02
C PHE A 10 -3.86 15.22 5.04
N GLY A 11 -4.95 15.87 4.63
CA GLY A 11 -5.93 15.33 3.71
C GLY A 11 -6.96 16.39 3.31
N ILE A 12 -7.64 16.14 2.19
CA ILE A 12 -8.80 16.90 1.75
C ILE A 12 -10.09 16.15 2.11
N PRO A 13 -11.23 16.84 2.29
CA PRO A 13 -11.37 18.30 2.44
C PRO A 13 -10.77 18.83 3.76
N LEU A 14 -10.29 20.08 3.77
CA LEU A 14 -9.49 20.65 4.88
C LEU A 14 -10.23 20.70 6.24
N ASN A 15 -11.55 20.80 6.21
CA ASN A 15 -12.43 20.85 7.39
C ASN A 15 -12.97 19.47 7.81
N ALA A 16 -12.76 18.43 7.00
CA ALA A 16 -13.17 17.06 7.27
C ALA A 16 -12.25 16.09 6.50
N PRO A 17 -10.97 15.97 6.89
CA PRO A 17 -9.99 15.25 6.10
C PRO A 17 -10.37 13.77 5.98
N LEU A 18 -10.20 13.21 4.77
CA LEU A 18 -10.49 11.80 4.48
C LEU A 18 -9.72 10.81 5.38
N TYR A 19 -8.55 11.23 5.88
CA TYR A 19 -7.74 10.44 6.80
C TYR A 19 -7.45 11.21 8.08
N PRO A 20 -7.47 10.55 9.24
CA PRO A 20 -7.22 11.18 10.53
C PRO A 20 -5.79 11.75 10.61
N ARG A 21 -5.67 13.01 11.05
CA ARG A 21 -4.42 13.82 11.07
C ARG A 21 -3.27 13.25 11.92
N SER A 22 -3.58 12.43 12.92
CA SER A 22 -2.65 12.01 13.97
C SER A 22 -2.66 10.50 14.24
N ALA A 23 -3.35 9.70 13.43
CA ALA A 23 -3.54 8.30 13.77
C ALA A 23 -2.42 7.46 13.19
N ILE A 24 -1.64 6.82 14.06
CA ILE A 24 -1.07 5.50 13.75
C ILE A 24 -2.24 4.66 13.25
N ILE A 25 -2.25 4.31 11.96
CA ILE A 25 -3.28 3.43 11.43
C ILE A 25 -3.06 2.07 12.07
N SER A 26 -4.00 1.70 12.94
CA SER A 26 -3.91 0.47 13.72
C SER A 26 -4.86 -0.54 13.11
N TYR A 27 -4.36 -1.74 12.88
CA TYR A 27 -5.13 -2.86 12.36
C TYR A 27 -5.18 -3.97 13.39
N GLY A 28 -6.35 -4.56 13.59
CA GLY A 28 -6.59 -5.69 14.49
C GLY A 28 -7.37 -6.80 13.79
N LYS A 29 -7.23 -8.04 14.29
CA LYS A 29 -7.87 -9.23 13.72
C LYS A 29 -7.65 -9.38 12.20
N VAL A 30 -6.47 -9.00 11.73
CA VAL A 30 -6.11 -9.10 10.32
C VAL A 30 -5.97 -10.57 9.93
N ARG A 31 -6.64 -10.96 8.85
CA ARG A 31 -6.51 -12.29 8.25
C ARG A 31 -5.91 -12.15 6.87
N VAL A 32 -4.84 -12.89 6.60
CA VAL A 32 -4.13 -12.83 5.31
C VAL A 32 -4.03 -14.23 4.72
N ALA A 33 -4.41 -14.34 3.45
CA ALA A 33 -4.01 -15.46 2.59
C ALA A 33 -2.98 -14.93 1.59
N LEU A 34 -1.85 -15.62 1.48
CA LEU A 34 -0.78 -15.29 0.56
C LEU A 34 -0.48 -16.50 -0.31
N VAL A 35 -0.53 -16.31 -1.63
CA VAL A 35 -0.08 -17.31 -2.60
C VAL A 35 1.17 -16.77 -3.27
N LEU A 36 2.25 -17.54 -3.25
CA LEU A 36 3.49 -17.21 -3.93
C LEU A 36 3.56 -17.93 -5.27
N ALA A 37 3.99 -17.22 -6.30
CA ALA A 37 4.18 -17.77 -7.64
C ALA A 37 5.49 -17.26 -8.23
N ASN A 38 6.19 -18.14 -8.95
CA ASN A 38 7.31 -17.74 -9.78
C ASN A 38 6.79 -16.85 -10.91
N ILE A 39 7.58 -15.83 -11.26
CA ILE A 39 7.25 -14.86 -12.31
C ILE A 39 8.38 -14.80 -13.34
N ASP A 40 8.02 -14.43 -14.56
CA ASP A 40 8.99 -14.03 -15.56
C ASP A 40 9.49 -12.60 -15.25
N PRO A 41 10.78 -12.39 -14.92
CA PRO A 41 11.31 -11.09 -14.54
C PRO A 41 11.08 -10.03 -15.63
N LYS A 42 11.20 -10.42 -16.90
CA LYS A 42 11.03 -9.52 -18.05
C LYS A 42 9.62 -8.94 -18.15
N SER A 43 8.65 -9.63 -17.56
CA SER A 43 7.25 -9.17 -17.52
C SER A 43 7.00 -8.16 -16.39
N VAL A 44 7.87 -8.11 -15.38
CA VAL A 44 7.70 -7.27 -14.18
C VAL A 44 8.67 -6.10 -14.13
N GLU A 45 9.89 -6.25 -14.65
CA GLU A 45 10.90 -5.18 -14.73
C GLU A 45 10.34 -3.85 -15.31
N PRO A 46 9.50 -3.84 -16.38
CA PRO A 46 8.96 -2.58 -16.91
C PRO A 46 7.96 -1.87 -15.98
N LEU A 47 7.47 -2.56 -14.95
CA LEU A 47 6.52 -2.04 -13.96
C LEU A 47 7.25 -1.44 -12.75
N LEU A 48 8.55 -1.75 -12.59
CA LEU A 48 9.31 -1.27 -11.45
C LEU A 48 9.70 0.20 -11.61
N PRO A 49 9.66 0.99 -10.53
CA PRO A 49 10.21 2.34 -10.54
C PRO A 49 11.72 2.35 -10.83
N GLU A 50 12.23 3.47 -11.32
CA GLU A 50 13.68 3.65 -11.48
C GLU A 50 14.42 3.46 -10.13
N GLY A 51 15.54 2.75 -10.16
CA GLY A 51 16.35 2.44 -8.97
C GLY A 51 15.80 1.31 -8.08
N VAL A 52 14.75 0.61 -8.54
CA VAL A 52 14.17 -0.56 -7.88
C VAL A 52 14.37 -1.79 -8.74
N ASP A 53 15.01 -2.81 -8.18
CA ASP A 53 15.24 -4.08 -8.86
C ASP A 53 14.49 -5.22 -8.16
N LEU A 54 14.15 -6.28 -8.91
CA LEU A 54 13.62 -7.50 -8.32
C LEU A 54 14.65 -8.13 -7.38
N ALA A 55 14.24 -8.41 -6.14
CA ALA A 55 15.05 -9.17 -5.19
C ALA A 55 14.93 -10.68 -5.42
N MET A 56 13.77 -11.12 -5.89
CA MET A 56 13.45 -12.51 -6.19
C MET A 56 12.54 -12.57 -7.40
N GLU A 57 12.68 -13.62 -8.21
CA GLU A 57 11.79 -13.91 -9.37
C GLU A 57 10.45 -14.51 -8.92
N MET A 58 9.83 -13.88 -7.92
CA MET A 58 8.61 -14.35 -7.27
C MET A 58 7.69 -13.18 -6.94
N ALA A 59 6.39 -13.37 -7.16
CA ALA A 59 5.35 -12.46 -6.73
C ALA A 59 4.40 -13.16 -5.75
N GLY A 60 3.82 -12.38 -4.85
CA GLY A 60 2.76 -12.80 -3.94
C GLY A 60 1.42 -12.23 -4.37
N PHE A 61 0.40 -13.06 -4.45
CA PHE A 61 -0.99 -12.63 -4.45
C PHE A 61 -1.49 -12.58 -3.01
N TRP A 62 -1.71 -11.37 -2.49
CA TRP A 62 -2.12 -11.09 -1.13
C TRP A 62 -3.62 -10.81 -1.09
N VAL A 63 -4.33 -11.59 -0.29
CA VAL A 63 -5.73 -11.35 0.09
C VAL A 63 -5.80 -11.06 1.57
N GLY A 64 -6.08 -9.82 1.94
CA GLY A 64 -6.10 -9.35 3.31
C GLY A 64 -7.48 -8.88 3.73
N ASP A 65 -8.02 -9.46 4.79
CA ASP A 65 -9.20 -8.97 5.50
C ASP A 65 -8.76 -8.19 6.74
N TYR A 66 -8.99 -6.88 6.71
CA TYR A 66 -8.67 -5.92 7.77
C TYR A 66 -9.96 -5.56 8.50
N GLY A 67 -10.53 -6.53 9.23
CA GLY A 67 -11.85 -6.41 9.84
C GLY A 67 -11.98 -5.39 10.98
N LEU A 68 -10.88 -4.96 11.60
CA LEU A 68 -10.85 -3.87 12.58
C LEU A 68 -9.71 -2.91 12.23
N SER A 69 -10.04 -1.66 11.93
CA SER A 69 -9.05 -0.60 11.78
C SER A 69 -9.57 0.77 12.21
N THR A 70 -8.66 1.71 12.45
CA THR A 70 -8.99 3.11 12.72
C THR A 70 -9.55 3.85 11.50
N VAL A 71 -9.47 3.25 10.30
CA VAL A 71 -9.96 3.81 9.03
C VAL A 71 -11.13 3.01 8.44
N GLY A 72 -11.70 2.08 9.21
CA GLY A 72 -12.81 1.21 8.78
C GLY A 72 -12.37 -0.19 8.35
N ALA A 73 -13.33 -1.11 8.23
CA ALA A 73 -13.06 -2.47 7.79
C ALA A 73 -12.88 -2.51 6.26
N VAL A 74 -11.86 -3.22 5.78
CA VAL A 74 -11.58 -3.34 4.33
C VAL A 74 -11.06 -4.72 3.96
N LEU A 75 -11.48 -5.20 2.79
CA LEU A 75 -10.91 -6.37 2.13
C LEU A 75 -10.01 -5.89 0.98
N VAL A 76 -8.76 -6.35 0.97
CA VAL A 76 -7.73 -5.91 0.03
C VAL A 76 -7.21 -7.09 -0.78
N PHE A 77 -7.05 -6.88 -2.07
CA PHE A 77 -6.41 -7.80 -3.00
C PHE A 77 -5.27 -7.05 -3.68
N VAL A 78 -4.04 -7.51 -3.50
CA VAL A 78 -2.85 -6.87 -4.08
C VAL A 78 -1.85 -7.90 -4.57
N ILE A 79 -1.12 -7.53 -5.61
CA ILE A 79 0.08 -8.24 -6.04
C ILE A 79 1.27 -7.53 -5.40
N VAL A 80 2.15 -8.31 -4.77
CA VAL A 80 3.38 -7.83 -4.13
C VAL A 80 4.58 -8.50 -4.78
N CYS A 81 5.63 -7.73 -5.04
CA CYS A 81 6.91 -8.23 -5.56
C CYS A 81 7.99 -7.99 -4.50
N SER A 82 8.94 -8.93 -4.39
CA SER A 82 10.13 -8.70 -3.57
C SER A 82 11.12 -7.84 -4.34
N VAL A 83 11.56 -6.73 -3.74
CA VAL A 83 12.41 -5.74 -4.41
C VAL A 83 13.56 -5.26 -3.51
N HIS A 84 14.66 -4.83 -4.14
CA HIS A 84 15.72 -4.04 -3.52
C HIS A 84 15.58 -2.57 -3.93
N ILE A 85 15.87 -1.67 -2.98
CA ILE A 85 15.88 -0.22 -3.19
C ILE A 85 17.30 0.26 -2.90
N TYR A 86 17.93 0.95 -3.85
CA TYR A 86 19.27 1.51 -3.73
C TYR A 86 19.27 3.01 -3.44
#